data_AF-A0A843I3N1-F1
#
_entry.id   AF-A0A843I3N1-F1
#
_cell.length_a   1.000
_cell.length_b   1.000
_cell.length_c   1.000
_cell.angle_alpha   90.00
_cell.angle_beta   90.00
_cell.angle_gamma   90.00
#
_symmetry.space_group_name_H-M   'P 1'
#
loop_
_entity.id
_entity.type
_entity.pdbx_description
1 polymer ?
#
loop_
_entity_poly.entity_id
_entity_poly.type
_entity_poly.pdbx_seq_one_letter_code
_entity_poly.pdbx_strand_id
1 'polypeptide(L)'
;MSSEEFEKLRTFKGKINRASVERILDEIQEDFEKSNDVKVSTIYIYSLYSEEVLSNKEFFDIVLKILEKYASKIGIENVKQLILNSI
;
A
#
# COMPACT_ATOMS: atom_id res chain seq x y z
N MET A 1 3.17 6.39 16.79
CA MET A 1 2.62 7.15 15.64
C MET A 1 1.19 6.68 15.44
N SER A 2 0.21 7.49 15.84
CA SER A 2 -1.21 7.22 15.61
C SER A 2 -1.66 8.16 14.51
N SER A 3 -1.52 7.71 13.25
CA SER A 3 -2.08 8.44 12.11
C SER A 3 -3.44 7.83 11.82
N GLU A 4 -4.45 8.66 11.58
CA GLU A 4 -5.83 8.26 11.28
C GLU A 4 -5.91 7.15 10.20
N GLU A 5 -5.02 7.19 9.20
CA GLU A 5 -4.94 6.21 8.13
C GLU A 5 -4.54 4.81 8.64
N PHE A 6 -3.58 4.72 9.56
CA PHE A 6 -3.16 3.43 10.15
C PHE A 6 -4.21 2.88 11.13
N GLU A 7 -4.99 3.74 11.79
CA GLU A 7 -6.13 3.29 12.59
C GLU A 7 -7.22 2.70 11.69
N LYS A 8 -7.50 3.32 10.54
CA LYS A 8 -8.43 2.78 9.55
C LYS A 8 -7.93 1.47 8.95
N LEU A 9 -6.63 1.34 8.63
CA LEU A 9 -6.06 0.06 8.16
C LEU A 9 -6.35 -1.11 9.12
N ARG A 10 -6.24 -0.88 10.43
CA ARG A 10 -6.49 -1.93 11.44
C ARG A 10 -7.92 -2.47 11.42
N THR A 11 -8.89 -1.72 10.90
CA THR A 11 -10.29 -2.18 10.77
C THR A 11 -10.46 -3.25 9.69
N PHE A 12 -9.48 -3.40 8.79
CA PHE A 12 -9.41 -4.39 7.74
C PHE A 12 -8.66 -5.66 8.15
N LYS A 13 -8.09 -5.70 9.37
CA LYS A 13 -7.36 -6.85 9.89
C LYS A 13 -8.20 -8.12 9.82
N GLY A 14 -7.64 -9.16 9.19
CA GLY A 14 -8.32 -10.45 8.96
C GLY A 14 -9.43 -10.46 7.91
N LYS A 15 -9.74 -9.32 7.27
CA LYS A 15 -10.72 -9.22 6.17
C LYS A 15 -10.07 -9.17 4.78
N ILE A 16 -8.78 -8.87 4.74
CA ILE A 16 -7.97 -8.73 3.52
C ILE A 16 -6.99 -9.90 3.42
N ASN A 17 -6.71 -10.36 2.20
CA ASN A 17 -5.67 -11.35 1.96
C ASN A 17 -4.28 -10.70 2.10
N ARG A 18 -3.65 -10.90 3.26
CA ARG A 18 -2.30 -10.36 3.55
C ARG A 18 -1.27 -10.74 2.50
N ALA A 19 -1.27 -11.98 2.01
CA ALA A 19 -0.28 -12.44 1.02
C ALA A 19 -0.42 -11.72 -0.33
N SER A 20 -1.65 -11.35 -0.68
CA SER A 20 -1.90 -10.62 -1.92
C SER A 20 -1.52 -9.13 -1.79
N VAL A 21 -1.81 -8.52 -0.64
CA VAL A 21 -1.33 -7.16 -0.31
C VAL A 21 0.20 -7.10 -0.32
N GLU A 22 0.86 -8.09 0.28
CA GLU A 22 2.33 -8.20 0.30
C GLU A 22 2.90 -8.22 -1.11
N ARG A 23 2.35 -9.07 -2.00
CA ARG A 23 2.75 -9.11 -3.42
C ARG A 23 2.57 -7.75 -4.12
N ILE A 24 1.41 -7.12 -3.95
CA ILE A 24 1.12 -5.82 -4.58
C ILE A 24 2.11 -4.75 -4.08
N LEU A 25 2.41 -4.72 -2.78
CA LEU A 25 3.35 -3.75 -2.22
C LEU A 25 4.80 -4.02 -2.65
N ASP A 26 5.19 -5.28 -2.79
CA ASP A 26 6.51 -5.64 -3.33
C ASP A 26 6.66 -5.17 -4.78
N GLU A 27 5.65 -5.37 -5.64
CA GLU A 27 5.70 -4.88 -7.02
C GLU A 27 5.70 -3.35 -7.11
N ILE A 28 4.97 -2.65 -6.23
CA ILE A 28 5.03 -1.18 -6.15
C ILE A 28 6.44 -0.75 -5.77
N GLN A 29 7.08 -1.43 -4.82
CA GLN A 29 8.45 -1.14 -4.42
C GLN A 29 9.44 -1.38 -5.58
N GLU A 30 9.35 -2.52 -6.27
CA GLU A 30 10.20 -2.83 -7.42
C GLU A 30 10.05 -1.83 -8.57
N ASP A 31 8.84 -1.32 -8.82
CA ASP A 31 8.61 -0.28 -9.81
C ASP A 31 9.13 1.08 -9.32
N PHE A 32 8.89 1.42 -8.05
CA PHE A 32 9.36 2.66 -7.43
C PHE A 32 10.88 2.77 -7.45
N GLU A 33 11.60 1.68 -7.22
CA GLU A 33 13.07 1.66 -7.30
C GLU A 33 13.60 1.99 -8.71
N LYS A 34 12.77 1.81 -9.76
CA LYS A 34 13.10 2.16 -11.15
C LYS A 34 12.61 3.55 -11.55
N SER A 35 11.39 3.92 -11.12
CA SER A 35 10.70 5.14 -11.54
C SER A 35 11.00 6.36 -10.65
N ASN A 36 11.33 6.10 -9.38
CA ASN A 36 11.45 7.07 -8.29
C ASN A 36 10.18 7.92 -8.05
N ASP A 37 8.99 7.44 -8.46
CA ASP A 37 7.71 8.09 -8.24
C ASP A 37 6.68 7.10 -7.69
N VAL A 38 6.43 7.18 -6.39
CA VAL A 38 5.53 6.25 -5.68
C VAL A 38 4.10 6.32 -6.21
N LYS A 39 3.65 7.47 -6.67
CA LYS A 39 2.29 7.66 -7.18
C LYS A 39 2.14 6.97 -8.52
N VAL A 40 3.10 7.19 -9.43
CA VAL A 40 3.11 6.54 -10.74
C VAL A 40 3.20 5.02 -10.58
N SER A 41 4.11 4.53 -9.74
CA SER A 41 4.25 3.11 -9.44
C SER A 41 2.97 2.51 -8.87
N THR A 42 2.33 3.19 -7.91
CA THR A 42 1.09 2.70 -7.31
C THR A 42 -0.05 2.64 -8.33
N ILE A 43 -0.21 3.66 -9.19
CA ILE A 43 -1.24 3.67 -10.24
C ILE A 43 -1.00 2.53 -11.23
N TYR A 44 0.24 2.33 -11.66
CA TYR A 44 0.60 1.28 -12.60
C TYR A 44 0.27 -0.11 -12.02
N ILE A 45 0.76 -0.43 -10.82
CA ILE A 45 0.51 -1.72 -10.20
C ILE A 45 -0.98 -1.91 -9.86
N TYR A 46 -1.68 -0.88 -9.40
CA TYR A 46 -3.12 -0.99 -9.16
C TYR A 46 -3.91 -1.29 -10.45
N SER A 47 -3.42 -0.85 -11.61
CA SER A 47 -4.03 -1.19 -12.89
C SER A 47 -3.84 -2.67 -13.26
N LEU A 48 -2.68 -3.26 -12.92
CA LEU A 48 -2.39 -4.68 -13.12
C LEU A 48 -3.23 -5.57 -12.19
N TYR A 49 -3.50 -5.09 -10.98
CA TYR A 49 -4.29 -5.76 -9.94
C TYR A 49 -5.72 -5.21 -9.81
N SER A 50 -6.29 -4.68 -10.90
CA SER A 50 -7.53 -3.90 -10.84
C SER A 50 -8.72 -4.63 -10.20
N GLU A 51 -8.90 -5.93 -10.43
CA GLU A 51 -9.99 -6.71 -9.83
C GLU A 51 -9.89 -6.74 -8.29
N GLU A 52 -8.71 -7.00 -7.77
CA GLU A 52 -8.46 -7.06 -6.33
C GLU A 52 -8.54 -5.66 -5.68
N VAL A 53 -7.98 -4.66 -6.37
CA VAL A 53 -8.03 -3.27 -5.94
C VAL A 53 -9.46 -2.77 -5.87
N LEU A 54 -10.28 -3.06 -6.88
CA LEU A 54 -11.69 -2.66 -6.89
C LEU A 54 -12.50 -3.39 -5.82
N SER A 55 -12.24 -4.67 -5.59
CA SER A 55 -12.91 -5.47 -4.56
C SER A 55 -12.63 -4.96 -3.14
N ASN A 56 -11.47 -4.31 -2.93
CA ASN A 56 -11.04 -3.77 -1.65
C ASN A 56 -10.72 -2.26 -1.74
N LYS A 57 -11.51 -1.52 -2.52
CA LYS A 57 -11.20 -0.13 -2.89
C LYS A 57 -10.86 0.77 -1.70
N GLU A 58 -11.68 0.74 -0.65
CA GLU A 58 -11.46 1.59 0.53
C GLU A 58 -10.10 1.31 1.19
N PHE A 59 -9.71 0.03 1.26
CA PHE A 59 -8.42 -0.37 1.79
C PHE A 59 -7.27 0.18 0.93
N PHE A 60 -7.32 -0.03 -0.39
CA PHE A 60 -6.27 0.40 -1.30
C PHE A 60 -6.19 1.93 -1.46
N ASP A 61 -7.30 2.66 -1.29
CA ASP A 61 -7.32 4.12 -1.20
C ASP A 61 -6.55 4.63 0.03
N ILE A 62 -6.65 3.92 1.17
CA ILE A 62 -5.89 4.23 2.38
C ILE A 62 -4.40 3.89 2.19
N VAL A 63 -4.11 2.73 1.59
CA VAL A 63 -2.73 2.32 1.28
C VAL A 63 -2.02 3.36 0.39
N LEU A 64 -2.68 3.84 -0.67
CA LEU A 64 -2.13 4.88 -1.53
C LEU A 64 -1.78 6.16 -0.74
N LYS A 65 -2.69 6.63 0.12
CA LYS A 65 -2.44 7.81 0.97
C LYS A 65 -1.24 7.62 1.89
N ILE A 66 -1.08 6.42 2.44
CA ILE A 66 0.05 6.08 3.32
C ILE A 66 1.35 6.06 2.52
N LEU A 67 1.37 5.42 1.35
CA LEU A 67 2.53 5.38 0.46
C LEU A 67 2.97 6.79 0.06
N GLU A 68 2.07 7.64 -0.45
CA GLU A 68 2.39 9.02 -0.84
C GLU A 68 2.90 9.86 0.34
N LYS A 69 2.30 9.69 1.53
CA LYS A 69 2.61 10.53 2.70
C LYS A 69 3.91 10.15 3.40
N TYR A 70 4.30 8.88 3.34
CA TYR A 70 5.39 8.33 4.16
C TYR A 70 6.56 7.77 3.36
N ALA A 71 6.41 7.34 2.09
CA ALA A 71 7.48 6.70 1.35
C ALA A 71 8.73 7.59 1.21
N SER A 72 8.55 8.88 0.93
CA SER A 72 9.65 9.85 0.84
C SER A 72 10.30 10.20 2.19
N LYS A 73 9.63 9.94 3.31
CA LYS A 73 10.10 10.30 4.66
C LYS A 73 10.87 9.18 5.34
N ILE A 74 10.38 7.96 5.19
CA ILE A 74 10.93 6.79 5.90
C ILE A 74 11.37 5.67 4.96
N GLY A 75 11.22 5.83 3.64
CA GLY A 75 11.53 4.79 2.65
C GLY A 75 10.35 3.83 2.43
N ILE A 76 10.17 3.39 1.18
CA ILE A 76 9.04 2.56 0.78
C ILE A 76 9.01 1.20 1.49
N GLU A 77 10.17 0.58 1.69
CA GLU A 77 10.30 -0.69 2.44
C GLU A 77 9.74 -0.57 3.86
N ASN A 78 10.08 0.51 4.58
CA ASN A 78 9.57 0.73 5.94
C ASN A 78 8.05 0.98 5.93
N VAL A 79 7.53 1.69 4.93
CA VAL A 79 6.08 1.90 4.79
C VAL A 79 5.35 0.59 4.52
N LYS A 80 5.88 -0.25 3.62
CA LYS A 80 5.35 -1.59 3.34
C LYS A 80 5.24 -2.41 4.61
N GLN A 81 6.31 -2.50 5.41
CA GLN A 81 6.30 -3.24 6.68
C GLN A 81 5.25 -2.68 7.65
N LEU A 82 5.09 -1.36 7.74
CA LEU A 82 4.08 -0.75 8.60
C LEU A 82 2.64 -1.08 8.14
N ILE A 83 2.38 -1.10 6.84
CA ILE A 83 1.07 -1.49 6.29
C ILE A 83 0.78 -2.95 6.62
N LEU A 84 1.73 -3.86 6.33
CA LEU A 84 1.57 -5.30 6.56
C LEU A 84 1.39 -5.65 8.04
N ASN A 85 2.05 -4.93 8.94
CA ASN A 85 1.90 -5.10 10.39
C ASN A 85 0.59 -4.54 10.94
N SER A 86 -0.08 -3.66 10.18
CA SER A 86 -1.34 -3.04 10.60
C SER A 86 -2.57 -3.88 10.26
N ILE A 87 -2.45 -4.88 9.38
CA ILE A 87 -3.54 -5.76 8.92
C ILE A 87 -3.52 -7.17 9.52
#